data_AF-A0A2H4ZI38-F1
#
_entry.id   AF-A0A2H4ZI38-F1
#
_cell.length_a   1.000
_cell.length_b   1.000
_cell.length_c   1.000
_cell.angle_alpha   90.00
_cell.angle_beta   90.00
_cell.angle_gamma   90.00
#
_symmetry.space_group_name_H-M   'P 1'
#
loop_
_entity.id
_entity.type
_entity.pdbx_description
1 polymer ?
#
loop_
_entity_poly.entity_id
_entity_poly.type
_entity_poly.pdbx_seq_one_letter_code
_entity_poly.pdbx_strand_id
1 'polypeptide(L)'
;METVFDALKAMGKATSIELAARLDISREEVLNELWELKKAGFVDKSAYTWRVADNNVQQEQPAQAELPEEITTATVAKISECDLTATIEQRGPQTADELATLFGTTSRKVASTLAMAISKGRLIRVNQGGKFRYCIPGDNLPAEPKAASVSPLWLSASSSACHGVLIITVITPSPTKNSATKMPEN
;
A
#
# COMPACT_ATOMS: atom_id res chain seq x y z
N MET A 1 42.33 -4.82 -1.61
CA MET A 1 41.71 -5.98 -0.96
C MET A 1 40.26 -5.93 -1.40
N GLU A 2 39.79 -6.92 -2.18
CA GLU A 2 38.42 -6.94 -2.71
C GLU A 2 37.48 -7.33 -1.57
N THR A 3 36.45 -6.52 -1.29
CA THR A 3 35.45 -6.81 -0.24
C THR A 3 34.25 -7.56 -0.81
N VAL A 4 33.42 -8.16 0.06
CA VAL A 4 32.18 -8.84 -0.36
C VAL A 4 31.23 -7.89 -1.09
N PHE A 5 31.22 -6.61 -0.69
CA PHE A 5 30.43 -5.58 -1.35
C PHE A 5 30.95 -5.25 -2.76
N ASP A 6 32.28 -5.12 -2.93
CA ASP A 6 32.88 -4.81 -4.24
C ASP A 6 32.63 -5.94 -5.26
N ALA A 7 32.78 -7.19 -4.81
CA ALA A 7 32.47 -8.36 -5.62
C ALA A 7 30.98 -8.42 -6.00
N LEU A 8 30.09 -8.09 -5.04
CA LEU A 8 28.66 -8.02 -5.30
C LEU A 8 28.30 -6.88 -6.27
N LYS A 9 28.96 -5.72 -6.16
CA LYS A 9 28.81 -4.58 -7.06
C LYS A 9 29.25 -4.92 -8.48
N ALA A 10 30.39 -5.59 -8.62
CA ALA A 10 30.91 -6.06 -9.91
C ALA A 10 29.98 -7.09 -10.58
N MET A 11 29.29 -7.93 -9.81
CA MET A 11 28.33 -8.91 -10.33
C MET A 11 26.90 -8.35 -10.48
N GLY A 12 26.57 -7.26 -9.80
CA GLY A 12 25.23 -6.68 -9.68
C GLY A 12 24.26 -7.49 -8.81
N LYS A 13 24.19 -8.81 -9.03
CA LYS A 13 23.45 -9.76 -8.20
C LYS A 13 24.27 -11.03 -8.03
N ALA A 14 24.36 -11.52 -6.82
CA ALA A 14 25.11 -12.75 -6.54
C ALA A 14 24.49 -13.50 -5.37
N THR A 15 24.72 -14.80 -5.36
CA THR A 15 24.45 -15.67 -4.21
C THR A 15 25.67 -15.70 -3.28
N SER A 16 25.47 -16.11 -2.03
CA SER A 16 26.60 -16.26 -1.10
C SER A 16 27.60 -17.33 -1.54
N ILE A 17 27.19 -18.25 -2.42
CA ILE A 17 28.06 -19.30 -2.98
C ILE A 17 28.96 -18.71 -4.07
N GLU A 18 28.40 -17.90 -4.96
CA GLU A 18 29.16 -17.24 -6.03
C GLU A 18 30.18 -16.23 -5.49
N LEU A 19 29.81 -15.49 -4.43
CA LEU A 19 30.72 -14.58 -3.74
C LEU A 19 31.85 -15.32 -3.01
N ALA A 20 31.52 -16.42 -2.33
CA ALA A 20 32.52 -17.27 -1.68
C ALA A 20 33.54 -17.84 -2.67
N ALA A 21 33.06 -18.31 -3.84
CA ALA A 21 33.92 -18.86 -4.89
C ALA A 21 34.84 -17.81 -5.54
N ARG A 22 34.44 -16.54 -5.60
CA ARG A 22 35.26 -15.47 -6.18
C ARG A 22 36.31 -14.94 -5.21
N LEU A 23 35.95 -14.81 -3.94
CA LEU A 23 36.81 -14.25 -2.90
C LEU A 23 37.67 -15.32 -2.21
N ASP A 24 37.45 -16.60 -2.50
CA ASP A 24 38.09 -17.76 -1.86
C ASP A 24 37.95 -17.71 -0.32
N ILE A 25 36.76 -17.31 0.14
CA ILE A 25 36.40 -17.21 1.56
C ILE A 25 35.23 -18.14 1.88
N SER A 26 35.03 -18.42 3.17
CA SER A 26 33.93 -19.28 3.60
C SER A 26 32.57 -18.62 3.30
N ARG A 27 31.58 -19.45 2.96
CA ARG A 27 30.19 -19.00 2.78
C ARG A 27 29.63 -18.30 4.01
N GLU A 28 30.10 -18.67 5.20
CA GLU A 28 29.67 -18.09 6.48
C GLU A 28 30.18 -16.66 6.64
N GLU A 29 31.44 -16.39 6.30
CA GLU A 29 32.02 -15.04 6.33
C GLU A 29 31.26 -14.12 5.38
N VAL A 30 31.00 -14.60 4.15
CA VAL A 30 30.18 -13.89 3.16
C VAL A 30 28.80 -13.55 3.71
N LEU A 31 28.14 -14.50 4.39
CA LEU A 31 26.81 -14.28 4.95
C LEU A 31 26.83 -13.29 6.12
N ASN A 32 27.87 -13.33 6.96
CA ASN A 32 28.06 -12.40 8.06
C ASN A 32 28.20 -10.97 7.53
N GLU A 33 29.11 -10.75 6.57
CA GLU A 33 29.29 -9.44 5.94
C GLU A 33 28.04 -8.94 5.21
N LEU A 34 27.38 -9.80 4.42
CA LEU A 34 26.14 -9.42 3.72
C LEU A 34 25.02 -9.04 4.69
N TRP A 35 24.97 -9.67 5.87
CA TRP A 35 24.02 -9.32 6.91
C TRP A 35 24.33 -7.94 7.51
N GLU A 36 25.60 -7.65 7.78
CA GLU A 36 26.03 -6.32 8.26
C GLU A 36 25.73 -5.23 7.23
N LEU A 37 26.07 -5.46 5.96
CA LEU A 37 25.77 -4.55 4.85
C LEU A 37 24.26 -4.33 4.67
N LYS A 38 23.45 -5.37 4.90
CA LYS A 38 21.99 -5.25 4.87
C LYS A 38 21.45 -4.41 6.03
N LYS A 39 21.98 -4.59 7.25
CA LYS A 39 21.60 -3.71 8.38
C LYS A 39 21.96 -2.26 8.11
N ALA A 40 23.10 -2.04 7.46
CA ALA A 40 23.56 -0.72 7.05
C ALA A 40 22.81 -0.14 5.84
N GLY A 41 21.97 -0.94 5.16
CA GLY A 41 21.14 -0.51 4.03
C GLY A 41 21.86 -0.43 2.69
N PHE A 42 23.07 -0.97 2.59
CA PHE A 42 23.85 -1.03 1.34
C PHE A 42 23.43 -2.18 0.42
N VAL A 43 22.86 -3.24 0.99
CA VAL A 43 22.54 -4.48 0.26
C VAL A 43 21.13 -4.93 0.59
N ASP A 44 20.38 -5.33 -0.43
CA ASP A 44 19.08 -5.96 -0.31
C ASP A 44 19.15 -7.47 -0.49
N LYS A 45 18.36 -8.19 0.31
CA LYS A 45 18.18 -9.64 0.20
C LYS A 45 16.90 -9.95 -0.56
N SER A 46 17.02 -10.59 -1.72
CA SER A 46 15.90 -11.06 -2.52
C SER A 46 15.94 -12.58 -2.63
N ALA A 47 15.05 -13.28 -1.90
CA ALA A 47 14.98 -14.74 -1.81
C ALA A 47 16.34 -15.40 -1.47
N TYR A 48 17.07 -15.85 -2.50
CA TYR A 48 18.38 -16.51 -2.42
C TYR A 48 19.54 -15.68 -3.02
N THR A 49 19.23 -14.50 -3.55
CA THR A 49 20.19 -13.58 -4.17
C THR A 49 20.32 -12.30 -3.37
N TRP A 50 21.55 -11.80 -3.30
CA TRP A 50 21.88 -10.50 -2.76
C TRP A 50 22.10 -9.53 -3.91
N ARG A 51 21.81 -8.26 -3.67
CA ARG A 51 22.00 -7.17 -4.63
C ARG A 51 22.36 -5.90 -3.89
N VAL A 52 23.16 -5.05 -4.50
CA VAL A 52 23.37 -3.70 -3.98
C VAL A 52 22.01 -2.98 -3.98
N ALA A 53 21.69 -2.31 -2.88
CA ALA A 53 20.44 -1.56 -2.78
C ALA A 53 20.50 -0.36 -3.73
N ASP A 54 19.43 -0.10 -4.49
CA ASP A 54 19.33 1.03 -5.43
C ASP A 54 19.20 2.40 -4.73
N ASN A 55 19.46 2.44 -3.43
CA ASN A 55 19.49 3.65 -2.64
C ASN A 55 20.73 4.43 -3.09
N ASN A 56 20.53 5.49 -3.88
CA ASN A 56 21.56 6.43 -4.32
C ASN A 56 22.28 7.09 -3.11
N VAL A 57 23.18 6.33 -2.49
CA VAL A 57 24.15 6.79 -1.50
C VAL A 57 25.49 6.24 -1.99
N GLN A 58 26.01 6.94 -2.98
CA GLN A 58 27.35 7.51 -2.91
C GLN A 58 28.34 6.71 -2.05
N GLN A 59 28.90 5.66 -2.63
CA GLN A 59 30.22 5.17 -2.23
C GLN A 59 30.91 4.47 -3.42
N GLU A 60 31.71 5.29 -4.08
CA GLU A 60 33.00 5.05 -4.77
C GLU A 60 33.40 6.48 -5.21
N GLN A 61 34.56 7.08 -4.93
CA GLN A 61 35.87 6.60 -4.52
C GLN A 61 36.73 7.85 -4.19
N PRO A 62 37.84 7.76 -3.41
CA PRO A 62 38.69 8.91 -3.12
C PRO A 62 39.55 9.36 -4.31
N ALA A 63 39.73 10.67 -4.42
CA ALA A 63 40.78 11.41 -5.15
C ALA A 63 40.66 11.53 -6.69
N GLN A 64 40.18 12.66 -7.20
CA GLN A 64 41.02 13.81 -7.63
C GLN A 64 40.16 14.90 -8.32
N ALA A 65 40.49 16.16 -7.98
CA ALA A 65 40.38 17.37 -8.78
C ALA A 65 38.99 17.98 -9.13
N GLU A 66 38.76 19.15 -8.51
CA GLU A 66 38.19 20.38 -9.08
C GLU A 66 36.66 20.52 -9.25
N LEU A 67 36.08 21.40 -8.41
CA LEU A 67 34.94 22.30 -8.70
C LEU A 67 35.08 22.91 -10.13
N PRO A 68 34.01 23.40 -10.82
CA PRO A 68 32.85 24.09 -10.23
C PRO A 68 31.46 23.90 -10.91
N GLU A 69 30.43 24.28 -10.15
CA GLU A 69 29.22 25.03 -10.55
C GLU A 69 28.05 24.42 -11.35
N GLU A 70 26.88 24.52 -10.69
CA GLU A 70 25.60 25.04 -11.20
C GLU A 70 24.92 24.35 -12.39
N ILE A 71 23.90 23.51 -12.10
CA ILE A 71 22.57 23.59 -12.78
C ILE A 71 21.47 22.79 -12.05
N THR A 72 20.55 23.54 -11.44
CA THR A 72 19.09 23.33 -11.34
C THR A 72 18.49 21.94 -11.62
N THR A 73 17.71 21.40 -10.66
CA THR A 73 16.31 20.98 -10.89
C THR A 73 15.59 20.57 -9.60
N ALA A 74 14.54 21.34 -9.28
CA ALA A 74 13.27 20.93 -8.70
C ALA A 74 13.28 20.00 -7.48
N THR A 75 13.14 20.64 -6.30
CA THR A 75 12.30 20.22 -5.18
C THR A 75 11.54 18.90 -5.38
N VAL A 76 12.11 17.82 -4.84
CA VAL A 76 11.43 16.55 -4.61
C VAL A 76 10.25 16.81 -3.67
N ALA A 77 9.08 17.05 -4.24
CA ALA A 77 7.82 17.02 -3.51
C ALA A 77 7.64 15.59 -2.98
N LYS A 78 8.00 15.39 -1.71
CA LYS A 78 7.74 14.15 -0.97
C LYS A 78 6.23 13.96 -0.92
N ILE A 79 5.71 13.12 -1.81
CA ILE A 79 4.29 12.76 -1.83
C ILE A 79 3.98 12.10 -0.49
N SER A 80 3.27 12.82 0.38
CA SER A 80 2.85 12.30 1.68
C SER A 80 1.62 11.41 1.52
N GLU A 81 1.59 10.32 2.28
CA GLU A 81 0.38 9.49 2.43
C GLU A 81 -0.82 10.33 2.90
N CYS A 82 -0.56 11.31 3.79
CA CYS A 82 -1.59 12.20 4.31
C CYS A 82 -2.21 13.07 3.21
N ASP A 83 -1.42 13.60 2.29
CA ASP A 83 -1.92 14.49 1.22
C ASP A 83 -2.81 13.71 0.23
N LEU A 84 -2.42 12.47 -0.10
CA LEU A 84 -3.23 11.58 -0.93
C LEU A 84 -4.55 11.21 -0.24
N THR A 85 -4.49 10.88 1.05
CA THR A 85 -5.67 10.51 1.84
C THR A 85 -6.63 11.70 2.00
N ALA A 86 -6.09 12.90 2.30
CA ALA A 86 -6.88 14.13 2.39
C ALA A 86 -7.57 14.49 1.05
N THR A 87 -6.92 14.20 -0.08
CA THR A 87 -7.54 14.40 -1.40
C THR A 87 -8.72 13.45 -1.61
N ILE A 88 -8.61 12.20 -1.18
CA ILE A 88 -9.68 11.20 -1.25
C ILE A 88 -10.83 11.56 -0.28
N GLU A 89 -10.51 12.07 0.91
CA GLU A 89 -11.51 12.59 1.87
C GLU A 89 -12.31 13.76 1.28
N GLN A 90 -11.62 14.71 0.64
CA GLN A 90 -12.26 15.92 0.12
C GLN A 90 -13.02 15.69 -1.19
N ARG A 91 -12.47 14.90 -2.12
CA ARG A 91 -13.03 14.69 -3.46
C ARG A 91 -13.82 13.39 -3.60
N GLY A 92 -13.88 12.59 -2.55
CA GLY A 92 -14.49 11.26 -2.56
C GLY A 92 -13.63 10.20 -3.26
N PRO A 93 -14.23 9.07 -3.68
CA PRO A 93 -13.50 7.95 -4.27
C PRO A 93 -12.63 8.40 -5.45
N GLN A 94 -11.32 8.14 -5.43
CA GLN A 94 -10.38 8.51 -6.51
C GLN A 94 -9.65 7.29 -7.06
N THR A 95 -9.26 7.34 -8.33
CA THR A 95 -8.38 6.34 -8.96
C THR A 95 -6.90 6.68 -8.76
N ALA A 96 -6.04 5.67 -8.93
CA ALA A 96 -4.60 5.88 -8.89
C ALA A 96 -4.14 6.89 -9.95
N ASP A 97 -4.73 6.87 -11.15
CA ASP A 97 -4.38 7.74 -12.27
C ASP A 97 -4.80 9.20 -12.04
N GLU A 98 -5.99 9.42 -11.45
CA GLU A 98 -6.46 10.76 -11.07
C GLU A 98 -5.52 11.38 -10.01
N LEU A 99 -5.13 10.60 -8.98
CA LEU A 99 -4.16 11.05 -7.98
C LEU A 99 -2.76 11.24 -8.58
N ALA A 100 -2.33 10.38 -9.49
CA ALA A 100 -1.05 10.51 -10.17
C ALA A 100 -0.95 11.84 -10.94
N THR A 101 -2.04 12.22 -11.61
CA THR A 101 -2.13 13.48 -12.35
C THR A 101 -2.08 14.69 -11.41
N LEU A 102 -2.80 14.66 -10.28
CA LEU A 102 -2.83 15.77 -9.31
C LEU A 102 -1.48 16.00 -8.63
N PHE A 103 -0.76 14.93 -8.32
CA PHE A 103 0.52 14.98 -7.60
C PHE A 103 1.75 14.92 -8.52
N GLY A 104 1.56 14.97 -9.85
CA GLY A 104 2.65 14.90 -10.83
C GLY A 104 3.50 13.63 -10.69
N THR A 105 2.87 12.51 -10.38
CA THR A 105 3.54 11.24 -10.09
C THR A 105 3.04 10.11 -10.98
N THR A 106 3.43 8.87 -10.67
CA THR A 106 2.95 7.68 -11.36
C THR A 106 1.93 6.92 -10.52
N SER A 107 0.97 6.28 -11.17
CA SER A 107 -0.07 5.46 -10.52
C SER A 107 0.52 4.34 -9.67
N ARG A 108 1.68 3.80 -10.08
CA ARG A 108 2.45 2.82 -9.30
C ARG A 108 2.91 3.42 -7.96
N LYS A 109 3.44 4.65 -7.97
CA LYS A 109 3.91 5.32 -6.76
C LYS A 109 2.76 5.65 -5.82
N VAL A 110 1.62 6.11 -6.35
CA VAL A 110 0.39 6.30 -5.55
C VAL A 110 -0.04 5.00 -4.89
N ALA A 111 -0.11 3.89 -5.65
CA ALA A 111 -0.50 2.60 -5.12
C ALA A 111 0.45 2.10 -4.02
N SER A 112 1.76 2.27 -4.20
CA SER A 112 2.77 1.92 -3.20
C SER A 112 2.63 2.77 -1.92
N THR A 113 2.38 4.08 -2.05
CA THR A 113 2.19 4.96 -0.89
C THR A 113 0.92 4.60 -0.12
N LEU A 114 -0.19 4.33 -0.82
CA LEU A 114 -1.48 4.00 -0.19
C LEU A 114 -1.56 2.56 0.33
N ALA A 115 -0.64 1.67 -0.06
CA ALA A 115 -0.64 0.28 0.38
C ALA A 115 -0.66 0.15 1.91
N MET A 116 0.16 0.96 2.61
CA MET A 116 0.23 0.95 4.08
C MET A 116 -1.06 1.49 4.72
N ALA A 117 -1.67 2.53 4.14
CA ALA A 117 -2.95 3.05 4.58
C ALA A 117 -4.08 2.02 4.41
N ILE A 118 -4.05 1.23 3.34
CA ILE A 118 -4.97 0.11 3.14
C ILE A 118 -4.73 -1.00 4.16
N SER A 119 -3.48 -1.42 4.37
CA SER A 119 -3.13 -2.46 5.35
C SER A 119 -3.55 -2.10 6.77
N LYS A 120 -3.52 -0.80 7.11
CA LYS A 120 -3.97 -0.26 8.40
C LYS A 120 -5.48 -0.03 8.48
N GLY A 121 -6.24 -0.31 7.41
CA GLY A 121 -7.69 -0.11 7.37
C GLY A 121 -8.12 1.37 7.36
N ARG A 122 -7.23 2.29 6.95
CA ARG A 122 -7.55 3.73 6.77
C ARG A 122 -8.04 4.07 5.37
N LEU A 123 -7.84 3.16 4.42
CA LEU A 123 -8.35 3.24 3.06
C LEU A 123 -8.89 1.87 2.63
N ILE A 124 -9.99 1.87 1.89
CA ILE A 124 -10.54 0.70 1.22
C ILE A 124 -10.38 0.88 -0.28
N ARG A 125 -9.93 -0.17 -0.95
CA ARG A 125 -9.93 -0.24 -2.41
C ARG A 125 -11.20 -0.94 -2.87
N VAL A 126 -12.07 -0.22 -3.59
CA VAL A 126 -13.32 -0.75 -4.14
C VAL A 126 -13.24 -0.85 -5.66
N ASN A 127 -13.87 -1.86 -6.24
CA ASN A 127 -14.05 -1.95 -7.69
C ASN A 127 -15.42 -1.36 -8.05
N GLN A 128 -15.40 -0.22 -8.73
CA GLN A 128 -16.60 0.44 -9.23
C GLN A 128 -16.50 0.54 -10.76
N GLY A 129 -17.40 -0.15 -11.47
CA GLY A 129 -17.46 -0.10 -12.94
C GLY A 129 -16.21 -0.63 -13.65
N GLY A 130 -15.52 -1.62 -13.06
CA GLY A 130 -14.31 -2.22 -13.64
C GLY A 130 -13.02 -1.44 -13.34
N LYS A 131 -13.08 -0.38 -12.52
CA LYS A 131 -11.92 0.40 -12.10
C LYS A 131 -11.78 0.39 -10.60
N PHE A 132 -10.53 0.36 -10.14
CA PHE A 132 -10.23 0.42 -8.71
C PHE A 132 -10.17 1.87 -8.22
N ARG A 133 -11.01 2.18 -7.24
CA ARG A 133 -11.03 3.47 -6.55
C ARG A 133 -10.64 3.29 -5.09
N TYR A 134 -9.90 4.24 -4.56
CA TYR A 134 -9.57 4.33 -3.14
C TYR A 134 -10.65 5.17 -2.46
N CYS A 135 -11.16 4.66 -1.33
CA CYS A 135 -12.21 5.27 -0.53
C CYS A 135 -11.81 5.28 0.94
N ILE A 136 -12.30 6.25 1.69
CA ILE A 136 -12.15 6.29 3.14
C ILE A 136 -13.16 5.31 3.76
N PRO A 137 -12.73 4.34 4.59
CA PRO A 137 -13.61 3.51 5.37
C PRO A 137 -14.34 4.40 6.37
N GLY A 138 -15.66 4.52 6.21
CA GLY A 138 -16.53 5.05 7.27
C GLY A 138 -17.09 6.46 7.12
N ASP A 139 -17.06 7.11 5.95
CA ASP A 139 -17.77 8.39 5.77
C ASP A 139 -18.51 8.60 4.42
N ASN A 140 -18.52 7.63 3.48
CA ASN A 140 -19.39 7.70 2.28
C ASN A 140 -19.75 6.31 1.73
N LEU A 141 -20.38 5.48 2.57
CA LEU A 141 -21.25 4.39 2.10
C LEU A 141 -22.70 4.93 2.05
N PRO A 142 -23.51 4.61 1.03
CA PRO A 142 -24.92 4.99 1.04
C PRO A 142 -25.67 4.19 2.14
N ALA A 143 -26.08 4.95 3.16
CA ALA A 143 -27.09 4.71 4.19
C ALA A 143 -27.01 3.46 5.09
N GLU A 144 -26.73 3.72 6.37
CA GLU A 144 -27.64 3.30 7.43
C GLU A 144 -27.95 4.53 8.30
N PRO A 145 -29.22 4.88 8.59
CA PRO A 145 -29.52 5.92 9.56
C PRO A 145 -29.33 5.38 10.98
N LYS A 146 -28.90 6.27 11.90
CA LYS A 146 -28.82 6.10 13.38
C LYS A 146 -27.45 5.57 13.86
N ALA A 147 -26.72 6.26 14.74
CA ALA A 147 -27.23 6.69 16.04
C ALA A 147 -26.68 8.05 16.49
N ALA A 148 -27.63 8.94 16.78
CA ALA A 148 -27.40 10.08 17.64
C ALA A 148 -26.86 9.60 18.99
N SER A 149 -25.81 10.27 19.43
CA SER A 149 -25.23 10.22 20.76
C SER A 149 -26.29 10.42 21.84
N VAL A 150 -26.39 9.48 22.78
CA VAL A 150 -26.77 9.79 24.16
C VAL A 150 -26.24 8.71 25.09
N SER A 151 -25.14 9.03 25.77
CA SER A 151 -24.95 8.61 27.16
C SER A 151 -25.97 9.41 28.00
N PRO A 152 -26.56 8.89 29.09
CA PRO A 152 -25.76 8.54 30.25
C PRO A 152 -26.29 7.40 31.16
N LEU A 153 -25.37 6.93 32.00
CA LEU A 153 -25.50 6.61 33.43
C LEU A 153 -26.56 5.58 33.88
N TRP A 154 -26.04 4.58 34.58
CA TRP A 154 -26.74 3.44 35.17
C TRP A 154 -27.82 3.83 36.21
N LEU A 155 -28.81 2.93 36.32
CA LEU A 155 -29.73 2.64 37.43
C LEU A 155 -30.51 3.79 38.09
N SER A 156 -31.84 3.72 37.94
CA SER A 156 -32.68 3.22 39.04
C SER A 156 -34.04 2.74 38.53
N ALA A 157 -34.52 1.68 39.17
CA ALA A 157 -35.80 1.04 38.91
C ALA A 157 -36.98 1.97 39.22
N SER A 158 -38.03 1.90 38.40
CA SER A 158 -39.41 1.94 38.89
C SER A 158 -40.37 1.34 37.88
N SER A 159 -41.03 0.29 38.39
CA SER A 159 -42.29 -0.29 37.96
C SER A 159 -43.26 0.71 37.32
N SER A 160 -43.86 0.35 36.18
CA SER A 160 -45.32 0.33 36.04
C SER A 160 -45.74 -0.16 34.65
N ALA A 161 -46.72 -1.06 34.64
CA ALA A 161 -47.27 -1.74 33.50
C ALA A 161 -48.04 -0.80 32.56
N CYS A 162 -47.91 -0.99 31.25
CA CYS A 162 -49.00 -0.80 30.28
C CYS A 162 -48.84 -1.78 29.12
N HIS A 163 -49.91 -2.54 28.89
CA HIS A 163 -50.12 -3.47 27.79
C HIS A 163 -49.97 -2.80 26.42
N GLY A 164 -49.45 -3.55 25.45
CA GLY A 164 -49.38 -3.07 24.06
C GLY A 164 -48.84 -4.11 23.11
N VAL A 165 -49.65 -5.14 22.82
CA VAL A 165 -49.49 -6.08 21.70
C VAL A 165 -49.29 -5.31 20.40
N LEU A 166 -48.24 -5.59 19.61
CA LEU A 166 -48.36 -5.45 18.16
C LEU A 166 -47.39 -6.33 17.33
N ILE A 167 -47.94 -7.50 16.96
CA ILE A 167 -47.95 -8.13 15.62
C ILE A 167 -46.60 -8.31 14.89
N ILE A 168 -46.12 -9.55 14.93
CA ILE A 168 -45.15 -10.14 13.99
C ILE A 168 -45.85 -10.29 12.63
N THR A 169 -45.57 -9.40 11.67
CA THR A 169 -46.00 -9.61 10.29
C THR A 169 -44.90 -10.34 9.52
N VAL A 170 -45.11 -11.65 9.37
CA VAL A 170 -44.43 -12.52 8.43
C VAL A 170 -44.98 -12.22 7.04
N ILE A 171 -44.15 -11.73 6.11
CA ILE A 171 -44.47 -11.73 4.68
C ILE A 171 -43.41 -12.57 3.97
N THR A 172 -43.88 -13.72 3.51
CA THR A 172 -43.25 -14.73 2.66
C THR A 172 -42.94 -14.21 1.25
N PRO A 173 -42.05 -14.89 0.50
CA PRO A 173 -41.46 -14.36 -0.73
C PRO A 173 -42.36 -14.55 -1.96
N SER A 174 -42.32 -13.58 -2.87
CA SER A 174 -42.94 -13.66 -4.20
C SER A 174 -41.97 -14.26 -5.23
N PRO A 175 -42.36 -15.29 -5.99
CA PRO A 175 -41.65 -15.69 -7.21
C PRO A 175 -42.35 -15.14 -8.46
N THR A 176 -41.66 -15.29 -9.60
CA THR A 176 -42.16 -15.32 -10.99
C THR A 176 -41.92 -14.08 -11.84
N LYS A 177 -40.97 -14.18 -12.79
CA LYS A 177 -41.26 -14.27 -14.24
C LYS A 177 -39.97 -14.50 -15.04
N ASN A 178 -39.80 -15.73 -15.50
CA ASN A 178 -38.86 -16.07 -16.58
C ASN A 178 -39.67 -16.07 -17.88
N SER A 179 -39.38 -15.13 -18.78
CA SER A 179 -39.98 -15.10 -20.11
C SER A 179 -39.12 -15.93 -21.07
N ALA A 180 -39.60 -17.13 -21.39
CA ALA A 180 -39.16 -17.85 -22.58
C ALA A 180 -39.67 -17.11 -23.83
N THR A 181 -38.78 -16.82 -24.79
CA THR A 181 -39.18 -16.49 -26.16
C THR A 181 -38.48 -17.48 -27.10
N LYS A 182 -39.31 -18.21 -27.84
CA LYS A 182 -39.04 -19.31 -28.75
C LYS A 182 -39.03 -18.78 -30.18
N MET A 183 -37.95 -19.08 -30.93
CA MET A 183 -37.82 -19.36 -32.40
C MET A 183 -38.39 -18.32 -33.41
N PRO A 184 -37.85 -18.25 -34.65
CA PRO A 184 -37.96 -19.27 -35.73
C PRO A 184 -36.58 -19.61 -36.33
N GLU A 185 -36.24 -20.86 -36.66
CA GLU A 185 -36.59 -21.64 -37.86
C GLU A 185 -36.26 -20.95 -39.20
N ASN A 186 -35.08 -21.30 -39.74
CA ASN A 186 -34.85 -21.71 -41.13
C ASN A 186 -33.54 -22.49 -41.23
#